data_AF-A0A8T4V5P6-F1
#
_entry.id   AF-A0A8T4V5P6-F1
#
_cell.length_a   1.000
_cell.length_b   1.000
_cell.length_c   1.000
_cell.angle_alpha   90.00
_cell.angle_beta   90.00
_cell.angle_gamma   90.00
#
_symmetry.space_group_name_H-M   'P 1'
#
loop_
_entity.id
_entity.type
_entity.pdbx_description
1 polymer ?
#
loop_
_entity_poly.entity_id
_entity_poly.type
_entity_poly.pdbx_seq_one_letter_code
_entity_poly.pdbx_strand_id
1 'polypeptide(L)'
;MMNDRFRKPVEQGDEIEVTIESTGAKGDGIAKVNNFVVIVPGVKQGDVVKVKITRVLKKMAFAEVVGEGSGKSEESYSESEEEAESNEESSDEEALEEDEEEQ
;
A
#
# COMPACT_ATOMS: atom_id res chain seq x y z
N MET A 1 -0.84 26.44 -9.00
CA MET A 1 -0.74 26.11 -7.57
C MET A 1 -0.61 24.60 -7.46
N MET A 2 0.43 24.14 -6.75
CA MET A 2 0.91 22.77 -6.68
C MET A 2 -0.03 21.91 -5.80
N ASN A 3 -0.70 20.92 -6.40
CA ASN A 3 -1.46 19.94 -5.64
C ASN A 3 -0.53 18.78 -5.24
N ASP A 4 0.17 18.94 -4.13
CA ASP A 4 0.83 17.89 -3.36
C ASP A 4 -0.19 16.91 -2.72
N ARG A 5 -1.20 16.49 -3.47
CA ARG A 5 -2.18 15.46 -3.07
C ARG A 5 -1.65 14.03 -3.24
N PHE A 6 -0.35 13.88 -3.49
CA PHE A 6 0.35 12.60 -3.65
C PHE A 6 1.53 12.47 -2.70
N ARG A 7 1.43 13.02 -1.47
CA ARG A 7 2.35 12.61 -0.40
C ARG A 7 2.13 11.13 -0.17
N LYS A 8 3.01 10.30 -0.72
CA LYS A 8 3.05 8.88 -0.38
C LYS A 8 3.23 8.82 1.14
N PRO A 9 2.44 7.99 1.84
CA PRO A 9 2.52 7.92 3.30
C PRO A 9 3.90 7.47 3.81
N VAL A 10 4.73 6.89 2.92
CA VAL A 10 6.12 6.51 3.19
C VAL A 10 7.01 6.87 2.00
N GLU A 11 8.22 7.36 2.28
CA GLU A 11 9.28 7.60 1.28
C GLU A 11 10.45 6.63 1.48
N GLN A 12 11.22 6.40 0.41
CA GLN A 12 12.41 5.57 0.49
C GLN A 12 13.49 6.27 1.32
N GLY A 13 14.05 5.58 2.32
CA GLY A 13 15.07 6.08 3.22
C GLY A 13 14.54 6.63 4.53
N ASP A 14 13.21 6.80 4.66
CA ASP A 14 12.59 7.25 5.90
C ASP A 14 12.68 6.19 6.99
N GLU A 15 12.93 6.67 8.21
CA GLU A 15 12.94 5.88 9.43
C GLU A 15 11.67 6.18 10.20
N ILE A 16 10.77 5.20 10.26
CA ILE A 16 9.49 5.32 10.92
C ILE A 16 9.33 4.22 11.98
N GLU A 17 8.58 4.53 13.03
CA GLU A 17 8.19 3.55 14.03
C GLU A 17 6.86 2.93 13.61
N VAL A 18 6.85 1.60 13.46
CA VAL A 18 5.65 0.86 13.06
C VAL A 18 5.33 -0.22 14.08
N THR A 19 4.04 -0.45 14.27
CA THR A 19 3.53 -1.55 15.09
C THR A 19 3.23 -2.74 14.18
N ILE A 20 3.77 -3.90 14.54
CA ILE A 20 3.52 -5.13 13.80
C ILE A 20 2.14 -5.66 14.18
N GLU A 21 1.20 -5.62 13.23
CA GLU A 21 -0.18 -6.10 13.46
C GLU A 21 -0.26 -7.62 13.38
N SER A 22 0.56 -8.23 12.52
CA SER A 22 0.56 -9.68 12.32
C SER A 22 1.95 -10.17 11.94
N THR A 23 2.23 -11.43 12.21
CA THR A 23 3.42 -12.14 11.73
C THR A 23 3.00 -13.28 10.83
N GLY A 24 3.63 -13.38 9.65
CA GLY A 24 3.49 -14.51 8.75
C GLY A 24 4.09 -15.79 9.33
N ALA A 25 3.70 -16.94 8.77
CA ALA A 25 4.16 -18.25 9.20
C ALA A 25 5.69 -18.45 9.14
N LYS A 26 6.38 -17.63 8.35
CA LYS A 26 7.84 -17.66 8.18
C LYS A 26 8.59 -16.70 9.14
N GLY A 27 7.88 -15.93 9.95
CA GLY A 27 8.49 -14.91 10.83
C GLY A 27 8.63 -13.52 10.18
N ASP A 28 7.89 -13.27 9.10
CA ASP A 28 7.81 -11.95 8.47
C ASP A 28 6.77 -11.10 9.19
N GLY A 29 7.16 -9.93 9.67
CA GLY A 29 6.24 -8.96 10.25
C GLY A 29 5.49 -8.17 9.20
N ILE A 30 4.19 -8.08 9.40
CA ILE A 30 3.27 -7.31 8.58
C ILE A 30 2.77 -6.13 9.41
N ALA A 31 3.18 -4.93 9.03
CA ALA A 31 2.67 -3.68 9.58
C ALA A 31 1.73 -3.02 8.57
N LYS A 32 0.58 -2.50 9.02
CA LYS A 32 -0.36 -1.75 8.18
C LYS A 32 -0.37 -0.29 8.63
N VAL A 33 0.00 0.61 7.73
CA VAL A 33 0.03 2.06 7.99
C VAL A 33 -0.89 2.73 6.98
N ASN A 34 -2.03 3.28 7.40
CA ASN A 34 -2.95 4.03 6.53
C ASN A 34 -3.27 3.31 5.19
N ASN A 35 -3.67 2.04 5.26
CA ASN A 35 -3.95 1.19 4.09
C ASN A 35 -2.73 0.88 3.20
N PHE A 36 -1.53 0.98 3.77
CA PHE A 36 -0.27 0.66 3.12
C PHE A 36 0.45 -0.44 3.90
N VAL A 37 0.88 -1.50 3.21
CA VAL A 37 1.47 -2.68 3.86
C VAL A 37 2.98 -2.55 3.90
N VAL A 38 3.56 -2.61 5.08
CA VAL A 38 5.00 -2.58 5.30
C VAL A 38 5.46 -3.96 5.78
N ILE A 39 6.41 -4.50 5.03
CA ILE A 39 6.97 -5.83 5.23
C ILE A 39 8.29 -5.66 5.95
N VAL A 40 8.41 -6.31 7.10
CA VAL A 40 9.59 -6.21 7.97
C VAL A 40 10.01 -7.62 8.38
N PRO A 41 11.15 -8.14 7.89
CA PRO A 41 11.62 -9.45 8.32
C PRO A 41 12.15 -9.39 9.76
N GLY A 42 12.01 -10.49 10.51
CA GLY A 42 12.67 -10.63 11.82
C GLY A 42 12.01 -9.91 12.98
N VAL A 43 10.69 -9.70 12.92
CA VAL A 43 9.92 -9.04 13.97
C VAL A 43 8.73 -9.90 14.35
N LYS A 44 8.15 -9.66 15.54
CA LYS A 44 7.00 -10.43 16.04
C LYS A 44 5.75 -9.56 16.08
N GLN A 45 4.60 -10.21 15.99
CA GLN A 45 3.32 -9.54 16.22
C GLN A 45 3.29 -8.84 17.59
N GLY A 46 2.82 -7.60 17.60
CA GLY A 46 2.72 -6.75 18.79
C GLY A 46 3.98 -5.96 19.12
N ASP A 47 5.09 -6.20 18.42
CA ASP A 47 6.30 -5.41 18.61
C ASP A 47 6.17 -4.03 17.95
N VAL A 48 6.75 -3.03 18.62
CA VAL A 48 6.92 -1.67 18.09
C VAL A 48 8.39 -1.50 17.77
N VAL A 49 8.72 -1.45 16.49
CA VAL A 49 10.11 -1.36 16.03
C VAL A 49 10.30 -0.17 15.10
N LYS A 50 11.51 0.38 15.12
CA LYS A 50 11.93 1.38 14.13
C LYS A 50 12.47 0.68 12.90
N VAL A 51 11.86 1.01 11.78
CA VAL A 51 12.17 0.43 10.48
C VAL A 51 12.55 1.52 9.50
N LYS A 52 13.49 1.20 8.63
CA LYS A 52 13.92 2.06 7.53
C LYS A 52 13.37 1.54 6.23
N ILE A 53 12.59 2.35 5.54
CA ILE A 53 12.02 2.01 4.25
C ILE A 53 13.15 1.91 3.23
N THR A 54 13.37 0.73 2.64
CA THR A 54 14.40 0.54 1.62
C THR A 54 13.83 0.54 0.21
N ARG A 55 12.58 0.11 0.05
CA ARG A 55 11.88 0.07 -1.25
C ARG A 55 10.39 0.34 -1.06
N VAL A 56 9.83 1.24 -1.88
CA VAL A 56 8.40 1.59 -1.89
C VAL A 56 7.78 1.13 -3.21
N LEU A 57 6.67 0.39 -3.14
CA LEU A 57 5.85 -0.05 -4.27
C LEU A 57 4.50 0.69 -4.30
N LYS A 58 3.58 0.31 -5.21
CA LYS A 58 2.28 0.99 -5.39
C LYS A 58 1.36 0.93 -4.16
N LYS A 59 1.32 -0.20 -3.44
CA LYS A 59 0.47 -0.41 -2.24
C LYS A 59 1.22 -1.01 -1.05
N MET A 60 2.53 -1.29 -1.21
CA MET A 60 3.35 -1.99 -0.23
C MET A 60 4.77 -1.40 -0.18
N ALA A 61 5.49 -1.52 0.93
CA ALA A 61 6.91 -1.23 1.02
C ALA A 61 7.67 -2.29 1.79
N PHE A 62 8.95 -2.42 1.46
CA PHE A 62 9.91 -3.20 2.21
C PHE A 62 10.70 -2.26 3.12
N ALA A 63 10.84 -2.68 4.37
CA ALA A 63 11.61 -1.97 5.36
C ALA A 63 12.52 -2.92 6.12
N GLU A 64 13.65 -2.40 6.58
CA GLU A 64 14.61 -3.14 7.40
C GLU A 64 14.61 -2.56 8.82
N VAL A 65 14.68 -3.41 9.84
CA VAL A 65 14.77 -2.96 11.23
C VAL A 65 16.12 -2.27 11.44
N VAL A 66 16.10 -1.02 11.93
CA VAL A 66 17.32 -0.23 12.20
C VAL A 66 17.71 -0.24 13.69
N GLY A 67 17.30 -1.28 14.41
CA GLY A 67 17.65 -1.54 15.82
C GLY A 67 17.98 -3.01 16.06
N GLU A 68 18.35 -3.39 17.28
CA GLU A 68 18.78 -4.75 17.67
C GLU A 68 17.65 -5.82 17.67
N GLY A 69 16.71 -5.73 16.73
CA GLY A 69 15.66 -6.73 16.49
C GLY A 69 16.06 -7.66 15.35
N SER A 70 16.30 -8.92 15.68
CA SER A 70 16.96 -9.92 14.84
C SER A 70 16.00 -10.66 13.91
N GLY A 71 16.27 -10.66 12.60
CA GLY A 71 15.85 -11.76 11.72
C GLY A 71 15.96 -11.47 10.22
N LYS A 72 16.79 -12.27 9.54
CA LYS A 72 16.87 -12.37 8.09
C LYS A 72 15.88 -13.45 7.63
N SER A 73 14.97 -13.13 6.72
CA SER A 73 14.30 -14.14 5.88
C SER A 73 13.66 -13.50 4.66
N GLU A 74 13.92 -14.11 3.51
CA GLU A 74 13.44 -13.74 2.18
C GLU A 74 12.01 -14.28 1.91
N GLU A 75 11.23 -13.41 1.27
CA GLU A 75 9.98 -13.55 0.51
C GLU A 75 9.06 -14.78 0.69
N SER A 76 7.78 -14.51 0.96
CA SER A 76 6.65 -15.09 0.22
C SER A 76 5.39 -14.27 0.51
N TYR A 77 5.08 -13.29 -0.35
CA TYR A 77 3.80 -12.60 -0.30
C TYR A 77 2.76 -13.37 -1.10
N SER A 78 1.79 -13.99 -0.42
CA SER A 78 0.59 -14.55 -1.02
C SER A 78 -0.40 -13.41 -1.23
N GLU A 79 -0.60 -13.03 -2.49
CA GLU A 79 -1.64 -12.11 -2.91
C GLU A 79 -2.97 -12.88 -2.89
N SER A 80 -3.75 -12.73 -1.81
CA SER A 80 -5.15 -13.15 -1.77
C SER A 80 -6.01 -11.91 -1.62
N GLU A 81 -6.61 -11.52 -2.76
CA GLU A 81 -7.97 -11.00 -3.02
C GLU A 81 -8.75 -10.49 -1.78
N GLU A 82 -9.40 -9.33 -1.82
CA GLU A 82 -10.79 -9.28 -2.30
C GLU A 82 -11.26 -7.84 -2.65
N GLU A 83 -12.29 -7.84 -3.49
CA GLU A 83 -12.98 -6.73 -4.16
C GLU A 83 -13.73 -5.77 -3.24
N ALA A 84 -13.91 -4.52 -3.70
CA ALA A 84 -14.96 -3.56 -3.34
C ALA A 84 -14.60 -2.20 -4.01
N GLU A 85 -15.39 -1.52 -4.83
CA GLU A 85 -16.82 -1.60 -5.13
C GLU A 85 -17.08 -1.15 -6.57
N SER A 86 -17.88 -1.95 -7.27
CA SER A 86 -18.86 -1.45 -8.22
C SER A 86 -19.81 -0.46 -7.53
N ASN A 87 -19.90 0.78 -8.01
CA ASN A 87 -21.15 1.52 -7.92
C ASN A 87 -21.34 2.41 -9.15
N GLU A 88 -22.53 2.27 -9.71
CA GLU A 88 -23.06 2.89 -10.92
C GLU A 88 -23.06 4.42 -10.88
N GLU A 89 -22.90 5.06 -12.04
CA GLU A 89 -23.93 6.00 -12.50
C GLU A 89 -23.93 6.04 -14.03
N SER A 90 -24.80 5.19 -14.58
CA SER A 90 -25.46 5.40 -15.85
C SER A 90 -26.58 6.42 -15.62
N SER A 91 -26.41 7.67 -16.06
CA SER A 91 -27.53 8.55 -16.43
C SER A 91 -27.05 9.82 -17.13
N ASP A 92 -27.78 10.12 -18.21
CA ASP A 92 -28.02 11.42 -18.84
C ASP A 92 -26.87 12.22 -19.50
N GLU A 93 -26.92 12.31 -20.83
CA GLU A 93 -27.48 13.54 -21.42
C GLU A 93 -28.06 13.26 -22.82
N GLU A 94 -29.38 13.35 -22.90
CA GLU A 94 -30.11 13.66 -24.13
C GLU A 94 -29.79 15.09 -24.58
N ALA A 95 -29.39 15.29 -25.85
CA ALA A 95 -29.46 16.53 -26.63
C ALA A 95 -28.59 16.39 -27.90
N LEU A 96 -28.95 16.71 -29.15
CA LEU A 96 -30.09 17.37 -29.78
C LEU A 96 -30.07 17.03 -31.29
N GLU A 97 -31.18 17.37 -31.93
CA GLU A 97 -31.63 17.16 -33.31
C GLU A 97 -30.81 17.80 -34.46
N GLU A 98 -31.14 17.32 -35.67
CA GLU A 98 -31.12 17.96 -37.01
C GLU A 98 -29.77 18.31 -37.69
N ASP A 99 -29.50 17.74 -38.87
CA ASP A 99 -29.72 18.41 -40.18
C ASP A 99 -29.20 17.56 -41.38
N GLU A 100 -29.72 17.88 -42.56
CA GLU A 100 -29.64 17.32 -43.94
C GLU A 100 -28.21 16.95 -44.45
N GLU A 101 -27.95 16.08 -45.45
CA GLU A 101 -28.34 16.13 -46.88
C GLU A 101 -28.06 14.80 -47.61
N GLU A 102 -28.85 14.54 -48.67
CA GLU A 102 -28.62 13.59 -49.76
C GLU A 102 -27.34 13.87 -50.57
N GLN A 103 -26.62 12.80 -50.98
CA GLN A 103 -26.08 12.66 -52.35
C GLN A 103 -26.03 11.18 -52.76
#